data_AF-A0A933AJ07-F1
#
_entry.id   AF-A0A933AJ07-F1
#
_cell.length_a   1.000
_cell.length_b   1.000
_cell.length_c   1.000
_cell.angle_alpha   90.00
_cell.angle_beta   90.00
_cell.angle_gamma   90.00
#
_symmetry.space_group_name_H-M   'P 1'
#
loop_
_entity.id
_entity.type
_entity.pdbx_description
1 polymer ?
#
loop_
_entity_poly.entity_id
_entity_poly.type
_entity_poly.pdbx_seq_one_letter_code
_entity_poly.pdbx_strand_id
1 'polypeptide(L)'
;GRIVVGGMHATVALDEMTAVEEIDKICQGPGENIIVDLIRDPAAFPRIILGVGAKSMADWPMIDRALWPKPATWKLARKFNWPLEPECGWGPPGVVTLLTSRVCPWQCVFCNENSYIPNMGRRPVEMVIDELNYLDRKHGPVGSLVIHDSMFFQNPSWLEEWLEKYPRQANKVWPYWAAGRADTVRQWPQLFEALIRETHWNTVSIGFESGSDRVLRIINKECSEEDNYFTIDLLGRIGDDMERQGRKPPVFWSNIMLGIPGETRDDAFKTMRMVKYTRRIMPSISFYAPYPGSALGNQLIAEGKSLMSKENYHRFPDDEKVKGIDYKFYRELLAGKYDAEINRGLPELAAQRRAVYSDALAKA
;
A
#
# COMPACT_ATOMS: atom_id res chain seq x y z
N GLY A 1 -24.85 3.55 23.42
CA GLY A 1 -24.49 4.57 22.40
C GLY A 1 -25.01 4.11 21.06
N ARG A 2 -25.00 4.97 20.04
CA ARG A 2 -25.33 4.52 18.67
C ARG A 2 -24.09 3.96 17.98
N ILE A 3 -24.25 2.93 17.17
CA ILE A 3 -23.21 2.30 16.37
C ILE A 3 -23.36 2.75 14.92
N VAL A 4 -22.38 3.49 14.43
CA VAL A 4 -22.28 3.94 13.04
C VAL A 4 -21.09 3.25 12.41
N VAL A 5 -21.30 2.60 11.26
CA VAL A 5 -20.22 1.98 10.48
C VAL A 5 -20.12 2.62 9.10
N GLY A 6 -18.92 2.59 8.52
CA GLY A 6 -18.65 3.09 7.18
C GLY A 6 -17.35 2.55 6.62
N GLY A 7 -16.91 3.11 5.49
CA GLY A 7 -15.67 2.70 4.82
C GLY A 7 -15.86 1.58 3.80
N MET A 8 -14.74 1.00 3.36
CA MET A 8 -14.69 0.05 2.26
C MET A 8 -15.64 -1.14 2.48
N HIS A 9 -15.60 -1.78 3.64
CA HIS A 9 -16.40 -2.97 3.92
C HIS A 9 -17.91 -2.70 3.87
N ALA A 10 -18.35 -1.59 4.48
CA ALA A 10 -19.75 -1.16 4.43
C ALA A 10 -20.22 -0.80 3.01
N THR A 11 -19.29 -0.46 2.12
CA THR A 11 -19.57 -0.14 0.73
C THR A 11 -19.72 -1.39 -0.13
N VAL A 12 -18.82 -2.37 0.02
CA VAL A 12 -18.74 -3.54 -0.87
C VAL A 12 -19.42 -4.81 -0.34
N ALA A 13 -19.72 -4.87 0.96
CA ALA A 13 -20.31 -6.03 1.64
C ALA A 13 -21.48 -5.59 2.55
N LEU A 14 -22.46 -4.89 1.95
CA LEU A 14 -23.60 -4.29 2.67
C LEU A 14 -24.48 -5.35 3.35
N ASP A 15 -24.66 -6.50 2.72
CA ASP A 15 -25.40 -7.63 3.27
C ASP A 15 -24.79 -8.09 4.60
N GLU A 16 -23.46 -8.10 4.72
CA GLU A 16 -22.78 -8.44 5.96
C GLU A 16 -23.03 -7.41 7.06
N MET A 17 -23.09 -6.11 6.72
CA MET A 17 -23.35 -5.04 7.70
C MET A 17 -24.82 -5.00 8.14
N THR A 18 -25.74 -5.14 7.19
CA THR A 18 -27.18 -5.08 7.46
C THR A 18 -27.68 -6.25 8.31
N ALA A 19 -27.01 -7.40 8.22
CA ALA A 19 -27.25 -8.57 9.05
C ALA A 19 -26.90 -8.38 10.54
N VAL A 20 -26.15 -7.34 10.91
CA VAL A 20 -25.82 -7.02 12.31
C VAL A 20 -26.83 -6.02 12.85
N GLU A 21 -27.81 -6.48 13.63
CA GLU A 21 -28.93 -5.67 14.13
C GLU A 21 -28.48 -4.51 15.03
N GLU A 22 -27.35 -4.67 15.72
CA GLU A 22 -26.76 -3.66 16.61
C GLU A 22 -26.22 -2.44 15.85
N ILE A 23 -26.03 -2.54 14.53
CA ILE A 23 -25.60 -1.40 13.71
C ILE A 23 -26.79 -0.49 13.41
N ASP A 24 -26.82 0.67 14.08
CA ASP A 24 -27.86 1.68 13.92
C ASP A 24 -27.81 2.40 12.55
N LYS A 25 -26.59 2.66 12.04
CA LYS A 25 -26.36 3.40 10.79
C LYS A 25 -25.20 2.83 9.98
N ILE A 26 -25.38 2.72 8.67
CA ILE A 26 -24.41 2.23 7.70
C ILE A 26 -24.21 3.31 6.64
N CYS A 27 -23.01 3.89 6.58
CA CYS A 27 -22.61 4.84 5.53
C CYS A 27 -21.88 4.08 4.41
N GLN A 28 -22.48 4.01 3.22
CA GLN A 28 -21.85 3.47 2.02
C GLN A 28 -21.09 4.56 1.28
N GLY A 29 -19.86 4.29 0.87
CA GLY A 29 -19.01 5.25 0.17
C GLY A 29 -18.41 6.31 1.11
N PRO A 30 -17.99 7.47 0.56
CA PRO A 30 -17.26 8.51 1.29
C PRO A 30 -18.14 9.21 2.32
N GLY A 31 -17.70 9.30 3.57
CA GLY A 31 -18.53 9.76 4.70
C GLY A 31 -18.28 11.20 5.17
N GLU A 32 -17.35 11.92 4.55
CA GLU A 32 -16.71 13.07 5.17
C GLU A 32 -17.62 14.29 5.29
N ASN A 33 -18.51 14.49 4.32
CA ASN A 33 -19.49 15.58 4.36
C ASN A 33 -20.80 15.19 5.04
N ILE A 34 -20.94 13.95 5.53
CA ILE A 34 -22.18 13.51 6.21
C ILE A 34 -21.98 13.18 7.68
N ILE A 35 -20.74 12.85 8.09
CA ILE A 35 -20.50 12.25 9.40
C ILE A 35 -20.91 13.18 10.55
N VAL A 36 -20.72 14.49 10.41
CA VAL A 36 -21.10 15.48 11.43
C VAL A 36 -22.62 15.59 11.55
N ASP A 37 -23.33 15.69 10.42
CA ASP A 37 -24.79 15.79 10.41
C ASP A 37 -25.44 14.49 10.90
N LEU A 38 -24.87 13.34 10.50
CA LEU A 38 -25.28 12.02 10.96
C LEU A 38 -25.12 11.86 12.46
N ILE A 39 -24.03 12.36 13.06
CA ILE A 39 -23.83 12.32 14.52
C ILE A 39 -24.78 13.27 15.23
N ARG A 40 -25.03 14.46 14.65
CA ARG A 40 -25.87 15.51 15.26
C ARG A 40 -27.35 15.11 15.31
N ASP A 41 -27.90 14.60 14.22
CA ASP A 41 -29.28 14.11 14.17
C ASP A 41 -29.38 12.79 13.38
N PRO A 42 -29.04 11.66 14.01
CA PRO A 42 -29.05 10.38 13.30
C PRO A 42 -30.49 9.89 13.02
N ALA A 43 -31.53 10.49 13.62
CA ALA A 43 -32.91 10.12 13.33
C ALA A 43 -33.40 10.69 11.99
N ALA A 44 -32.80 11.77 11.51
CA ALA A 44 -33.07 12.35 10.19
C ALA A 44 -32.60 11.47 9.01
N PHE A 45 -31.76 10.48 9.27
CA PHE A 45 -31.20 9.61 8.24
C PHE A 45 -31.83 8.21 8.28
N PRO A 46 -31.98 7.53 7.13
CA PRO A 46 -32.28 6.10 7.09
C PRO A 46 -31.18 5.25 7.77
N ARG A 47 -31.42 3.95 7.95
CA ARG A 47 -30.39 3.01 8.47
C ARG A 47 -29.20 2.90 7.50
N ILE A 48 -29.48 2.82 6.20
CA ILE A 48 -28.47 2.74 5.14
C ILE A 48 -28.42 4.10 4.44
N ILE A 49 -27.24 4.69 4.38
CA ILE A 49 -27.01 6.05 3.91
C ILE A 49 -25.98 6.01 2.80
N LEU A 50 -26.27 6.68 1.68
CA LEU A 50 -25.26 6.95 0.67
C LEU A 50 -24.42 8.14 1.14
N GLY A 51 -23.14 7.90 1.32
CA GLY A 51 -22.15 8.88 1.72
C GLY A 51 -21.97 10.00 0.70
N VAL A 52 -21.60 11.18 1.20
CA VAL A 52 -21.23 12.34 0.41
C VAL A 52 -19.77 12.68 0.73
N GLY A 53 -18.91 12.54 -0.27
CA GLY A 53 -17.50 12.90 -0.17
C GLY A 53 -17.23 14.34 -0.57
N ALA A 54 -16.02 14.83 -0.32
CA ALA A 54 -15.58 16.10 -0.90
C ALA A 54 -15.39 15.97 -2.43
N LYS A 55 -15.52 17.09 -3.16
CA LYS A 55 -15.38 17.10 -4.62
C LYS A 55 -13.93 16.96 -5.08
N SER A 56 -13.01 17.47 -4.26
CA SER A 56 -11.59 17.49 -4.52
C SER A 56 -10.82 17.19 -3.25
N MET A 57 -9.65 16.59 -3.38
CA MET A 57 -8.68 16.49 -2.30
C MET A 57 -8.24 17.87 -1.79
N ALA A 58 -8.37 18.95 -2.58
CA ALA A 58 -8.11 20.32 -2.13
C ALA A 58 -9.13 20.81 -1.08
N ASP A 59 -10.35 20.27 -1.09
CA ASP A 59 -11.39 20.58 -0.11
C ASP A 59 -11.32 19.67 1.12
N TRP A 60 -10.41 18.69 1.10
CA TRP A 60 -10.30 17.70 2.16
C TRP A 60 -9.66 18.31 3.41
N PRO A 61 -10.33 18.27 4.57
CA PRO A 61 -9.77 18.84 5.78
C PRO A 61 -8.54 18.04 6.24
N MET A 62 -7.57 18.74 6.84
CA MET A 62 -6.51 18.08 7.59
C MET A 62 -7.13 17.20 8.68
N ILE A 63 -6.63 15.98 8.83
CA ILE A 63 -7.14 15.03 9.83
C ILE A 63 -6.91 15.61 11.23
N ASP A 64 -7.97 15.74 12.02
CA ASP A 64 -7.85 16.16 13.40
C ASP A 64 -7.27 15.03 14.26
N ARG A 65 -5.96 15.10 14.47
CA ARG A 65 -5.20 14.15 15.28
C ARG A 65 -5.57 14.17 16.77
N ALA A 66 -6.32 15.16 17.26
CA ALA A 66 -6.82 15.15 18.63
C ALA A 66 -7.85 14.04 18.88
N LEU A 67 -8.50 13.55 17.82
CA LEU A 67 -9.48 12.45 17.88
C LEU A 67 -8.83 11.06 17.89
N TRP A 68 -7.50 10.97 17.76
CA TRP A 68 -6.82 9.68 17.74
C TRP A 68 -6.80 9.01 19.11
N PRO A 69 -6.95 7.67 19.18
CA PRO A 69 -6.89 6.94 20.44
C PRO A 69 -5.60 7.24 21.19
N LYS A 70 -5.72 7.65 22.47
CA LYS A 70 -4.56 7.85 23.33
C LYS A 70 -3.94 6.49 23.69
N PRO A 71 -2.61 6.42 23.92
CA PRO A 71 -1.97 5.21 24.39
C PRO A 71 -2.66 4.68 25.66
N ALA A 72 -3.08 3.42 25.65
CA ALA A 72 -3.84 2.81 26.75
C ALA A 72 -3.01 2.62 28.03
N THR A 73 -1.67 2.70 27.94
CA THR A 73 -0.77 2.51 29.08
C THR A 73 0.38 3.50 29.06
N TRP A 74 0.96 3.77 30.24
CA TRP A 74 2.16 4.60 30.37
C TRP A 74 3.37 4.05 29.60
N LYS A 75 3.47 2.71 29.48
CA LYS A 75 4.55 2.05 28.72
C LYS A 75 4.42 2.35 27.23
N LEU A 76 3.21 2.31 26.70
CA LEU A 76 2.92 2.69 25.31
C LEU A 76 3.18 4.18 25.11
N ALA A 77 2.73 5.04 26.02
CA ALA A 77 2.93 6.49 25.95
C ALA A 77 4.42 6.89 25.89
N ARG A 78 5.33 6.11 26.48
CA ARG A 78 6.79 6.37 26.40
C ARG A 78 7.43 6.00 25.06
N LYS A 79 6.77 5.16 24.25
CA LYS A 79 7.25 4.72 22.92
C LYS A 79 6.47 5.37 21.77
N PHE A 80 5.32 5.95 22.09
CA PHE A 80 4.35 6.46 21.15
C PHE A 80 4.27 7.98 21.34
N ASN A 81 4.81 8.73 20.38
CA ASN A 81 4.79 10.21 20.39
C ASN A 81 3.39 10.74 20.04
N TRP A 82 2.36 10.38 20.81
CA TRP A 82 0.96 10.72 20.50
C TRP A 82 0.81 12.25 20.29
N PRO A 83 0.13 12.70 19.21
CA PRO A 83 -0.63 11.92 18.24
C PRO A 83 0.15 11.63 16.93
N LEU A 84 1.48 11.56 16.99
CA LEU A 84 2.30 10.96 15.94
C LEU A 84 2.36 9.45 16.14
N GLU A 85 2.51 8.74 15.03
CA GLU A 85 2.59 7.28 15.03
C GLU A 85 3.96 6.80 15.53
N PRO A 86 4.02 5.61 16.13
CA PRO A 86 5.26 5.00 16.59
C PRO A 86 6.07 4.55 15.37
N GLU A 87 7.29 4.06 15.61
CA GLU A 87 8.07 3.41 14.56
C GLU A 87 7.28 2.23 13.96
N CYS A 88 7.13 2.25 12.63
CA CYS A 88 6.34 1.27 11.88
C CYS A 88 7.19 0.49 10.87
N GLY A 89 8.52 0.41 11.04
CA GLY A 89 9.43 -0.29 10.12
C GLY A 89 9.75 0.50 8.82
N TRP A 90 9.01 1.57 8.56
CA TRP A 90 9.07 2.38 7.33
C TRP A 90 9.97 3.61 7.43
N GLY A 91 10.35 3.99 8.64
CA GLY A 91 11.13 5.18 8.96
C GLY A 91 11.22 5.42 10.47
N PRO A 92 12.05 6.39 10.91
CA PRO A 92 12.20 6.73 12.33
C PRO A 92 10.88 7.19 12.99
N PRO A 93 10.74 7.01 14.31
CA PRO A 93 9.51 7.29 15.07
C PRO A 93 9.11 8.78 15.05
N GLY A 94 7.85 9.04 15.41
CA GLY A 94 7.21 10.32 15.12
C GLY A 94 6.70 10.32 13.69
N VAL A 95 6.01 9.24 13.30
CA VAL A 95 5.56 9.00 11.94
C VAL A 95 4.29 9.80 11.65
N VAL A 96 4.25 10.40 10.47
CA VAL A 96 3.08 11.10 9.95
C VAL A 96 2.51 10.32 8.76
N THR A 97 1.35 9.70 8.96
CA THR A 97 0.52 9.22 7.84
C THR A 97 -0.31 10.37 7.26
N LEU A 98 -0.30 10.46 5.93
CA LEU A 98 -1.11 11.42 5.18
C LEU A 98 -1.54 10.86 3.83
N LEU A 99 -2.54 11.51 3.23
CA LEU A 99 -2.92 11.35 1.84
C LEU A 99 -2.58 12.64 1.08
N THR A 100 -1.92 12.49 -0.06
CA THR A 100 -1.73 13.54 -1.07
C THR A 100 -2.71 13.38 -2.23
N SER A 101 -3.29 12.19 -2.41
CA SER A 101 -4.27 11.92 -3.46
C SER A 101 -5.28 10.82 -3.12
N ARG A 102 -6.39 10.83 -3.85
CA ARG A 102 -7.37 9.73 -3.93
C ARG A 102 -7.69 9.51 -5.41
N VAL A 103 -6.77 8.83 -6.09
CA VAL A 103 -6.88 8.52 -7.50
C VAL A 103 -5.94 7.37 -7.84
N CYS A 104 -6.46 6.37 -8.55
CA CYS A 104 -5.69 5.32 -9.20
C CYS A 104 -6.36 5.07 -10.56
N PRO A 105 -5.73 5.37 -11.70
CA PRO A 105 -6.34 5.21 -13.02
C PRO A 105 -6.41 3.75 -13.48
N TRP A 106 -5.60 2.86 -12.89
CA TRP A 106 -5.49 1.46 -13.31
C TRP A 106 -6.66 0.60 -12.84
N GLN A 107 -7.00 -0.43 -13.62
CA GLN A 107 -8.12 -1.35 -13.37
C GLN A 107 -7.63 -2.77 -13.07
N CYS A 108 -6.67 -2.91 -12.15
CA CYS A 108 -6.14 -4.21 -11.74
C CYS A 108 -7.26 -5.07 -11.13
N VAL A 109 -7.54 -6.26 -11.67
CA VAL A 109 -8.75 -7.02 -11.33
C VAL A 109 -8.76 -7.57 -9.90
N PHE A 110 -7.60 -7.64 -9.25
CA PHE A 110 -7.45 -8.04 -7.85
C PHE A 110 -7.72 -6.91 -6.86
N CYS A 111 -7.67 -5.66 -7.32
CA CYS A 111 -7.78 -4.48 -6.46
C CYS A 111 -9.25 -4.12 -6.25
N ASN A 112 -9.63 -3.79 -5.02
CA ASN A 112 -10.98 -3.34 -4.67
C ASN A 112 -11.04 -1.83 -4.40
N GLU A 113 -9.96 -1.10 -4.66
CA GLU A 113 -9.85 0.32 -4.34
C GLU A 113 -10.76 1.19 -5.22
N ASN A 114 -10.84 0.88 -6.51
CA ASN A 114 -11.75 1.56 -7.45
C ASN A 114 -13.23 1.35 -7.13
N SER A 115 -13.55 0.35 -6.29
CA SER A 115 -14.93 0.00 -5.95
C SER A 115 -15.50 0.88 -4.84
N TYR A 116 -14.67 1.65 -4.14
CA TYR A 116 -15.11 2.52 -3.06
C TYR A 116 -14.46 3.91 -3.02
N ILE A 117 -13.24 4.10 -3.54
CA ILE A 117 -12.58 5.41 -3.53
C ILE A 117 -13.10 6.25 -4.71
N PRO A 118 -13.81 7.37 -4.47
CA PRO A 118 -14.10 8.32 -5.52
C PRO A 118 -12.79 8.96 -6.02
N ASN A 119 -12.67 9.18 -7.31
CA ASN A 119 -11.56 9.96 -7.86
C ASN A 119 -11.72 11.43 -7.42
N MET A 120 -10.88 11.86 -6.48
CA MET A 120 -10.86 13.21 -5.93
C MET A 120 -9.59 13.99 -6.32
N GLY A 121 -8.77 13.41 -7.20
CA GLY A 121 -7.52 14.02 -7.64
C GLY A 121 -6.47 14.13 -6.53
N ARG A 122 -5.68 15.21 -6.57
CA ARG A 122 -4.55 15.47 -5.67
C ARG A 122 -4.75 16.77 -4.90
N ARG A 123 -4.13 16.84 -3.73
CA ARG A 123 -3.99 18.07 -2.94
C ARG A 123 -2.96 18.98 -3.60
N PRO A 124 -3.08 20.32 -3.49
CA PRO A 124 -1.98 21.22 -3.81
C PRO A 124 -0.72 20.86 -3.00
N VAL A 125 0.47 20.99 -3.62
CA VAL A 125 1.74 20.65 -2.96
C VAL A 125 1.96 21.47 -1.69
N GLU A 126 1.69 22.77 -1.73
CA GLU A 126 1.81 23.66 -0.57
C GLU A 126 0.95 23.22 0.59
N MET A 127 -0.27 22.77 0.32
CA MET A 127 -1.17 22.30 1.38
C MET A 127 -0.59 21.10 2.12
N VAL A 128 0.08 20.19 1.40
CA VAL A 128 0.78 19.05 2.00
C VAL A 128 1.96 19.55 2.82
N ILE A 129 2.78 20.45 2.28
CA ILE A 129 3.95 21.01 2.98
C ILE A 129 3.54 21.76 4.25
N ASP A 130 2.49 22.57 4.18
CA ASP A 130 1.94 23.33 5.30
C ASP A 130 1.43 22.43 6.42
N GLU A 131 0.74 21.34 6.07
CA GLU A 131 0.34 20.31 7.03
C GLU A 131 1.55 19.67 7.70
N LEU A 132 2.57 19.24 6.94
CA LEU A 132 3.77 18.64 7.50
C LEU A 132 4.50 19.60 8.45
N ASN A 133 4.65 20.85 8.03
CA ASN A 133 5.25 21.92 8.83
C ASN A 133 4.43 22.19 10.11
N TYR A 134 3.10 22.19 10.02
CA TYR A 134 2.22 22.34 11.18
C TYR A 134 2.36 21.18 12.16
N LEU A 135 2.33 19.94 11.67
CA LEU A 135 2.43 18.74 12.48
C LEU A 135 3.78 18.66 13.20
N ASP A 136 4.88 18.97 12.53
CA ASP A 136 6.20 19.02 13.16
C ASP A 136 6.31 20.11 14.22
N ARG A 137 5.76 21.31 13.98
CA ARG A 137 5.75 22.38 14.98
C ARG A 137 4.86 22.08 16.19
N LYS A 138 3.68 21.50 15.98
CA LYS A 138 2.67 21.32 17.03
C LYS A 138 2.84 20.02 17.81
N HIS A 139 3.26 18.96 17.14
CA HIS A 139 3.29 17.59 17.68
C HIS A 139 4.67 16.92 17.58
N GLY A 140 5.63 17.55 16.89
CA GLY A 140 6.94 16.98 16.60
C GLY A 140 7.86 16.76 17.82
N PRO A 141 9.03 16.16 17.59
CA PRO A 141 9.67 16.02 16.27
C PRO A 141 9.05 14.90 15.41
N VAL A 142 8.73 15.22 14.15
CA VAL A 142 8.36 14.24 13.13
C VAL A 142 9.62 13.58 12.57
N GLY A 143 9.67 12.26 12.60
CA GLY A 143 10.81 11.47 12.12
C GLY A 143 10.69 11.12 10.64
N SER A 144 9.50 10.68 10.20
CA SER A 144 9.28 10.20 8.84
C SER A 144 7.81 10.28 8.42
N LEU A 145 7.55 10.10 7.13
CA LEU A 145 6.23 10.17 6.54
C LEU A 145 5.82 8.83 5.93
N VAL A 146 4.52 8.53 5.96
CA VAL A 146 3.91 7.47 5.16
C VAL A 146 2.82 8.11 4.30
N ILE A 147 3.10 8.21 3.00
CA ILE A 147 2.16 8.74 2.02
C ILE A 147 1.29 7.59 1.55
N HIS A 148 0.10 7.48 2.14
CA HIS A 148 -0.83 6.36 1.98
C HIS A 148 -1.71 6.45 0.71
N ASP A 149 -1.27 7.23 -0.27
CA ASP A 149 -1.91 7.28 -1.58
C ASP A 149 -2.00 5.88 -2.19
N SER A 150 -3.11 5.60 -2.87
CA SER A 150 -3.25 4.42 -3.74
C SER A 150 -2.04 4.28 -4.65
N MET A 151 -1.61 5.42 -5.22
CA MET A 151 -0.50 5.52 -6.16
C MET A 151 0.12 6.92 -6.09
N PHE A 152 1.25 7.06 -5.40
CA PHE A 152 1.98 8.33 -5.30
C PHE A 152 2.69 8.68 -6.62
N PHE A 153 3.38 7.72 -7.24
CA PHE A 153 4.15 7.95 -8.47
C PHE A 153 3.31 7.75 -9.75
N GLN A 154 2.37 8.67 -10.01
CA GLN A 154 1.47 8.61 -11.17
C GLN A 154 1.19 9.95 -11.89
N ASN A 155 1.54 11.09 -11.29
CA ASN A 155 1.21 12.41 -11.84
C ASN A 155 2.50 13.25 -11.97
N PRO A 156 3.13 13.28 -13.15
CA PRO A 156 4.42 13.95 -13.35
C PRO A 156 4.42 15.42 -12.98
N SER A 157 3.39 16.18 -13.40
CA SER A 157 3.36 17.64 -13.15
C SER A 157 3.28 17.95 -11.65
N TRP A 158 2.46 17.20 -10.91
CA TRP A 158 2.40 17.34 -9.45
C TRP A 158 3.71 16.93 -8.77
N LEU A 159 4.38 15.90 -9.27
CA LEU A 159 5.64 15.40 -8.72
C LEU A 159 6.83 16.31 -9.03
N GLU A 160 6.83 16.97 -10.19
CA GLU A 160 7.79 18.03 -10.53
C GLU A 160 7.61 19.25 -9.61
N GLU A 161 6.36 19.63 -9.34
CA GLU A 161 6.05 20.68 -8.36
C GLU A 161 6.48 20.28 -6.93
N TRP A 162 6.26 19.01 -6.54
CA TRP A 162 6.74 18.46 -5.28
C TRP A 162 8.26 18.51 -5.19
N LEU A 163 8.97 18.10 -6.25
CA LEU A 163 10.42 18.14 -6.34
C LEU A 163 10.96 19.58 -6.17
N GLU A 164 10.28 20.57 -6.75
CA GLU A 164 10.67 21.96 -6.63
C GLU A 164 10.41 22.52 -5.22
N LYS A 165 9.19 22.32 -4.70
CA LYS A 165 8.71 23.05 -3.51
C LYS A 165 9.09 22.36 -2.21
N TYR A 166 9.00 21.03 -2.13
CA TYR A 166 9.18 20.31 -0.87
C TYR A 166 10.56 20.56 -0.24
N PRO A 167 11.70 20.41 -0.94
CA PRO A 167 13.00 20.65 -0.34
C PRO A 167 13.26 22.11 0.05
N ARG A 168 12.51 23.07 -0.53
CA ARG A 168 12.69 24.52 -0.33
C ARG A 168 11.77 25.10 0.75
N GLN A 169 10.56 24.59 0.86
CA GLN A 169 9.49 25.16 1.70
C GLN A 169 9.20 24.34 2.95
N ALA A 170 9.55 23.06 2.97
CA ALA A 170 9.45 22.25 4.18
C ALA A 170 10.51 22.67 5.21
N ASN A 171 10.16 22.60 6.50
CA ASN A 171 11.10 22.86 7.60
C ASN A 171 12.32 21.91 7.56
N LYS A 172 12.12 20.71 7.00
CA LYS A 172 13.18 19.73 6.69
C LYS A 172 12.68 18.72 5.64
N VAL A 173 13.62 17.99 5.03
CA VAL A 173 13.32 16.91 4.08
C VAL A 173 13.20 15.59 4.82
N TRP A 174 11.98 15.21 5.17
CA TRP A 174 11.68 13.97 5.87
C TRP A 174 11.87 12.76 4.96
N PRO A 175 12.47 11.65 5.45
CA PRO A 175 12.37 10.37 4.76
C PRO A 175 10.90 9.93 4.70
N TYR A 176 10.49 9.37 3.57
CA TYR A 176 9.12 8.88 3.41
C TYR A 176 9.00 7.55 2.68
N TRP A 177 7.95 6.83 3.07
CA TRP A 177 7.36 5.72 2.34
C TRP A 177 6.32 6.25 1.35
N ALA A 178 6.36 5.77 0.12
CA ALA A 178 5.33 6.03 -0.87
C ALA A 178 5.27 4.92 -1.93
N ALA A 179 4.08 4.72 -2.51
CA ALA A 179 3.81 3.69 -3.51
C ALA A 179 4.06 4.19 -4.96
N GLY A 180 4.69 3.34 -5.75
CA GLY A 180 4.88 3.49 -7.19
C GLY A 180 4.60 2.19 -7.94
N ARG A 181 4.66 2.27 -9.28
CA ARG A 181 4.50 1.12 -10.17
C ARG A 181 5.66 1.05 -11.14
N ALA A 182 5.98 -0.16 -11.57
CA ALA A 182 7.14 -0.39 -12.40
C ALA A 182 7.02 0.24 -13.80
N ASP A 183 5.82 0.22 -14.40
CA ASP A 183 5.53 0.85 -15.69
C ASP A 183 5.73 2.38 -15.62
N THR A 184 5.22 3.04 -14.57
CA THR A 184 5.40 4.50 -14.43
C THR A 184 6.85 4.88 -14.14
N VAL A 185 7.59 4.07 -13.37
CA VAL A 185 9.04 4.25 -13.18
C VAL A 185 9.78 4.17 -14.52
N ARG A 186 9.45 3.19 -15.36
CA ARG A 186 10.03 3.08 -16.71
C ARG A 186 9.64 4.24 -17.61
N GLN A 187 8.43 4.77 -17.46
CA GLN A 187 7.95 5.92 -18.22
C GLN A 187 8.67 7.23 -17.83
N TRP A 188 8.99 7.43 -16.55
CA TRP A 188 9.59 8.66 -16.03
C TRP A 188 10.83 8.40 -15.14
N PRO A 189 11.89 7.77 -15.67
CA PRO A 189 13.02 7.32 -14.86
C PRO A 189 13.81 8.47 -14.25
N GLN A 190 13.93 9.61 -14.95
CA GLN A 190 14.64 10.79 -14.43
C GLN A 190 13.89 11.43 -13.27
N LEU A 191 12.56 11.53 -13.37
CA LEU A 191 11.72 12.06 -12.29
C LEU A 191 11.76 11.14 -11.07
N PHE A 192 11.72 9.83 -11.28
CA PHE A 192 11.88 8.84 -10.21
C PHE A 192 13.22 9.00 -9.47
N GLU A 193 14.32 9.10 -10.21
CA GLU A 193 15.65 9.32 -9.64
C GLU A 193 15.75 10.64 -8.86
N ALA A 194 15.22 11.73 -9.43
CA ALA A 194 15.22 13.04 -8.79
C ALA A 194 14.47 13.03 -7.44
N LEU A 195 13.27 12.44 -7.39
CA LEU A 195 12.51 12.30 -6.14
C LEU A 195 13.31 11.55 -5.06
N ILE A 196 13.94 10.42 -5.39
CA ILE A 196 14.75 9.67 -4.41
C ILE A 196 15.88 10.54 -3.85
N ARG A 197 16.58 11.26 -4.71
CA ARG A 197 17.79 11.99 -4.34
C ARG A 197 17.53 13.30 -3.62
N GLU A 198 16.46 14.01 -4.01
CA GLU A 198 16.19 15.40 -3.62
C GLU A 198 15.08 15.51 -2.59
N THR A 199 14.09 14.61 -2.61
CA THR A 199 12.98 14.64 -1.64
C THR A 199 13.09 13.57 -0.57
N HIS A 200 14.14 12.74 -0.59
CA HIS A 200 14.39 11.68 0.41
C HIS A 200 13.31 10.57 0.37
N TRP A 201 12.83 10.23 -0.83
CA TRP A 201 12.02 9.02 -1.03
C TRP A 201 12.89 7.77 -0.78
N ASN A 202 12.91 7.30 0.47
CA ASN A 202 13.85 6.29 0.94
C ASN A 202 13.23 4.90 1.06
N THR A 203 11.90 4.82 1.25
CA THR A 203 11.19 3.55 1.23
C THR A 203 10.27 3.50 0.02
N VAL A 204 10.77 2.91 -1.06
CA VAL A 204 10.09 2.86 -2.35
C VAL A 204 9.25 1.60 -2.41
N SER A 205 7.94 1.75 -2.22
CA SER A 205 7.01 0.63 -2.35
C SER A 205 6.63 0.45 -3.81
N ILE A 206 7.00 -0.68 -4.41
CA ILE A 206 6.55 -1.04 -5.76
C ILE A 206 5.60 -2.23 -5.67
N GLY A 207 4.40 -2.04 -6.22
CA GLY A 207 3.46 -3.13 -6.49
C GLY A 207 3.92 -3.94 -7.69
N PHE A 208 4.89 -4.83 -7.49
CA PHE A 208 5.37 -5.75 -8.53
C PHE A 208 4.33 -6.85 -8.78
N GLU A 209 3.73 -7.37 -7.71
CA GLU A 209 2.77 -8.48 -7.67
C GLU A 209 3.32 -9.82 -8.16
N SER A 210 3.92 -9.86 -9.35
CA SER A 210 4.48 -11.06 -9.95
C SER A 210 5.69 -10.73 -10.82
N GLY A 211 6.63 -11.67 -10.91
CA GLY A 211 7.71 -11.65 -11.89
C GLY A 211 7.38 -12.44 -13.15
N SER A 212 6.09 -12.74 -13.42
CA SER A 212 5.64 -13.40 -14.65
C SER A 212 4.66 -12.54 -15.44
N ASP A 213 4.98 -12.26 -16.71
CA ASP A 213 4.12 -11.56 -17.66
C ASP A 213 2.75 -12.20 -17.79
N ARG A 214 2.69 -13.53 -17.66
CA ARG A 214 1.44 -14.27 -17.77
C ARG A 214 0.52 -13.97 -16.58
N VAL A 215 1.08 -13.93 -15.37
CA VAL A 215 0.33 -13.60 -14.15
C VAL A 215 -0.03 -12.13 -14.12
N LEU A 216 0.89 -11.23 -14.52
CA LEU A 216 0.62 -9.80 -14.67
C LEU A 216 -0.55 -9.53 -15.63
N ARG A 217 -0.67 -10.29 -16.72
CA ARG A 217 -1.85 -10.27 -17.60
C ARG A 217 -3.11 -10.80 -16.94
N ILE A 218 -3.04 -11.93 -16.21
CA ILE A 218 -4.20 -12.49 -15.48
C ILE A 218 -4.81 -11.46 -14.54
N ILE A 219 -3.96 -10.73 -13.82
CA ILE A 219 -4.42 -9.76 -12.82
C ILE A 219 -4.66 -8.34 -13.40
N ASN A 220 -4.59 -8.20 -14.73
CA ASN A 220 -4.71 -6.93 -15.45
C ASN A 220 -3.82 -5.84 -14.86
N LYS A 221 -2.55 -6.17 -14.57
CA LYS A 221 -1.64 -5.24 -13.91
C LYS A 221 -1.20 -4.12 -14.84
N GLU A 222 -1.19 -4.37 -16.15
CA GLU A 222 -0.63 -3.46 -17.17
C GLU A 222 0.85 -3.12 -16.91
N CYS A 223 1.60 -4.07 -16.34
CA CYS A 223 3.06 -4.05 -16.25
C CYS A 223 3.62 -5.33 -16.88
N SER A 224 4.90 -5.29 -17.23
CA SER A 224 5.67 -6.43 -17.71
C SER A 224 6.81 -6.81 -16.76
N GLU A 225 7.35 -8.02 -16.95
CA GLU A 225 8.62 -8.46 -16.32
C GLU A 225 9.73 -7.45 -16.56
N GLU A 226 9.81 -6.89 -17.78
CA GLU A 226 10.84 -5.93 -18.16
C GLU A 226 10.71 -4.61 -17.39
N ASP A 227 9.49 -4.11 -17.16
CA ASP A 227 9.27 -2.92 -16.35
C ASP A 227 9.75 -3.14 -14.91
N ASN A 228 9.47 -4.33 -14.36
CA ASN A 228 9.89 -4.70 -13.02
C ASN A 228 11.42 -4.73 -12.92
N TYR A 229 12.10 -5.43 -13.83
CA TYR A 229 13.56 -5.50 -13.85
C TYR A 229 14.22 -4.14 -14.09
N PHE A 230 13.68 -3.32 -15.01
CA PHE A 230 14.14 -1.95 -15.23
C PHE A 230 14.09 -1.13 -13.94
N THR A 231 12.97 -1.20 -13.22
CA THR A 231 12.78 -0.49 -11.95
C THR A 231 13.78 -0.97 -10.89
N ILE A 232 13.97 -2.28 -10.77
CA ILE A 232 14.93 -2.90 -9.85
C ILE A 232 16.35 -2.41 -10.13
N ASP A 233 16.76 -2.42 -11.40
CA ASP A 233 18.10 -1.99 -11.82
C ASP A 233 18.31 -0.49 -11.61
N LEU A 234 17.31 0.34 -11.92
CA LEU A 234 17.37 1.79 -11.71
C LEU A 234 17.57 2.13 -10.23
N LEU A 235 16.72 1.61 -9.33
CA LEU A 235 16.89 1.85 -7.88
C LEU A 235 18.19 1.24 -7.36
N GLY A 236 18.57 0.06 -7.87
CA GLY A 236 19.84 -0.59 -7.56
C GLY A 236 21.04 0.31 -7.84
N ARG A 237 21.08 0.92 -9.03
CA ARG A 237 22.12 1.88 -9.44
C ARG A 237 22.11 3.15 -8.59
N ILE A 238 20.93 3.72 -8.31
CA ILE A 238 20.79 4.90 -7.44
C ILE A 238 21.32 4.58 -6.04
N GLY A 239 20.96 3.43 -5.48
CA GLY A 239 21.42 2.99 -4.17
C GLY A 239 22.92 2.73 -4.10
N ASP A 240 23.50 2.07 -5.11
CA ASP A 240 24.96 1.87 -5.20
C ASP A 240 25.71 3.20 -5.28
N ASP A 241 25.15 4.19 -5.98
CA ASP A 241 25.72 5.53 -6.08
C ASP A 241 25.64 6.32 -4.76
N MET A 242 24.50 6.26 -4.08
CA MET A 242 24.33 6.87 -2.77
C MET A 242 25.27 6.26 -1.71
N GLU A 243 25.44 4.94 -1.69
CA GLU A 243 26.39 4.27 -0.79
C GLU A 243 27.83 4.71 -1.05
N ARG A 244 28.25 4.82 -2.32
CA ARG A 244 29.58 5.33 -2.69
C ARG A 244 29.82 6.76 -2.19
N GLN A 245 28.76 7.56 -2.04
CA GLN A 245 28.79 8.91 -1.49
C GLN A 245 28.64 8.95 0.04
N GLY A 246 28.59 7.80 0.72
CA GLY A 246 28.38 7.72 2.17
C GLY A 246 26.96 8.05 2.62
N ARG A 247 25.99 8.08 1.69
CA ARG A 247 24.56 8.30 1.98
C ARG A 247 23.83 6.97 2.17
N LYS A 248 22.81 6.95 3.03
CA LYS A 248 21.94 5.78 3.19
C LYS A 248 21.15 5.56 1.89
N PRO A 249 21.22 4.37 1.27
CA PRO A 249 20.50 4.07 0.04
C PRO A 249 18.99 3.90 0.30
N PRO A 250 18.14 4.06 -0.73
CA PRO A 250 16.74 3.67 -0.66
C PRO A 250 16.61 2.14 -0.54
N VAL A 251 15.47 1.72 -0.02
CA VAL A 251 15.07 0.32 0.10
C VAL A 251 13.80 0.07 -0.70
N PHE A 252 13.73 -1.08 -1.37
CA PHE A 252 12.51 -1.56 -2.00
C PHE A 252 11.60 -2.13 -0.93
N TRP A 253 10.38 -1.65 -0.86
CA TRP A 253 9.29 -2.46 -0.33
C TRP A 253 8.58 -3.14 -1.51
N SER A 254 8.75 -4.45 -1.63
CA SER A 254 8.27 -5.20 -2.79
C SER A 254 6.99 -5.92 -2.46
N ASN A 255 5.84 -5.41 -2.92
CA ASN A 255 4.58 -6.12 -2.78
C ASN A 255 4.51 -7.23 -3.83
N ILE A 256 4.35 -8.46 -3.34
CA ILE A 256 4.35 -9.69 -4.13
C ILE A 256 3.14 -10.52 -3.72
N MET A 257 2.49 -11.10 -4.72
CA MET A 257 1.29 -11.89 -4.55
C MET A 257 1.51 -13.27 -5.15
N LEU A 258 1.26 -14.31 -4.36
CA LEU A 258 1.37 -15.71 -4.77
C LEU A 258 0.02 -16.42 -4.63
N GLY A 259 -0.13 -17.58 -5.27
CA GLY A 259 -1.37 -18.36 -5.18
C GLY A 259 -2.53 -17.70 -5.92
N ILE A 260 -2.23 -16.90 -6.95
CA ILE A 260 -3.23 -16.31 -7.83
C ILE A 260 -3.88 -17.43 -8.66
N PRO A 261 -5.21 -17.50 -8.77
CA PRO A 261 -5.88 -18.50 -9.62
C PRO A 261 -5.35 -18.49 -11.05
N GLY A 262 -4.90 -19.66 -11.50
CA GLY A 262 -4.26 -19.83 -12.80
C GLY A 262 -2.76 -19.57 -12.81
N GLU A 263 -2.11 -19.19 -11.69
CA GLU A 263 -0.65 -19.18 -11.52
C GLU A 263 -0.08 -20.61 -11.65
N THR A 264 1.02 -20.77 -12.40
CA THR A 264 1.74 -22.06 -12.48
C THR A 264 3.00 -22.00 -11.64
N ARG A 265 3.60 -23.18 -11.38
CA ARG A 265 4.86 -23.26 -10.63
C ARG A 265 6.00 -22.47 -11.28
N ASP A 266 6.07 -22.46 -12.61
CA ASP A 266 7.09 -21.71 -13.35
C ASP A 266 6.93 -20.20 -13.17
N ASP A 267 5.69 -19.70 -13.10
CA ASP A 267 5.44 -18.28 -12.83
C ASP A 267 5.86 -17.91 -11.41
N ALA A 268 5.53 -18.74 -10.42
CA ALA A 268 5.96 -18.54 -9.04
C ALA A 268 7.50 -18.56 -8.94
N PHE A 269 8.17 -19.45 -9.69
CA PHE A 269 9.64 -19.46 -9.77
C PHE A 269 10.20 -18.17 -10.40
N LYS A 270 9.57 -17.64 -11.46
CA LYS A 270 9.98 -16.34 -12.04
C LYS A 270 9.83 -15.21 -11.02
N THR A 271 8.71 -15.15 -10.30
CA THR A 271 8.48 -14.19 -9.22
C THR A 271 9.56 -14.29 -8.15
N MET A 272 9.85 -15.49 -7.64
CA MET A 272 10.88 -15.66 -6.61
C MET A 272 12.29 -15.36 -7.14
N ARG A 273 12.57 -15.62 -8.42
CA ARG A 273 13.82 -15.23 -9.07
C ARG A 273 13.98 -13.71 -9.10
N MET A 274 12.94 -12.98 -9.49
CA MET A 274 12.92 -11.51 -9.43
C MET A 274 13.16 -11.01 -8.01
N VAL A 275 12.49 -11.58 -7.00
CA VAL A 275 12.70 -11.22 -5.58
C VAL A 275 14.15 -11.45 -5.13
N LYS A 276 14.79 -12.56 -5.51
CA LYS A 276 16.21 -12.82 -5.19
C LYS A 276 17.18 -11.90 -5.93
N TYR A 277 16.85 -11.54 -7.17
CA TYR A 277 17.61 -10.60 -7.99
C TYR A 277 17.65 -9.20 -7.35
N THR A 278 16.52 -8.75 -6.79
CA THR A 278 16.39 -7.42 -6.17
C THR A 278 17.34 -7.23 -4.98
N ARG A 279 18.17 -6.18 -5.03
CA ARG A 279 19.00 -5.73 -3.91
C ARG A 279 18.22 -4.75 -3.03
N ARG A 280 18.59 -4.65 -1.74
CA ARG A 280 17.98 -3.70 -0.78
C ARG A 280 16.47 -3.89 -0.65
N ILE A 281 16.04 -5.14 -0.67
CA ILE A 281 14.64 -5.56 -0.67
C ILE A 281 14.11 -5.80 0.75
N MET A 282 12.91 -5.30 0.99
CA MET A 282 11.99 -5.67 2.05
C MET A 282 10.77 -6.32 1.36
N PRO A 283 10.74 -7.64 1.24
CA PRO A 283 9.65 -8.32 0.54
C PRO A 283 8.41 -8.33 1.42
N SER A 284 7.28 -7.92 0.85
CA SER A 284 5.93 -8.10 1.38
C SER A 284 5.23 -9.11 0.50
N ILE A 285 5.32 -10.37 0.89
CA ILE A 285 4.75 -11.49 0.15
C ILE A 285 3.44 -11.86 0.83
N SER A 286 2.38 -12.04 0.05
CA SER A 286 1.10 -12.53 0.55
C SER A 286 0.44 -13.49 -0.44
N PHE A 287 -0.41 -14.37 0.05
CA PHE A 287 -1.32 -15.13 -0.79
C PHE A 287 -2.49 -14.26 -1.24
N TYR A 288 -2.94 -14.48 -2.48
CA TYR A 288 -4.08 -13.77 -3.02
C TYR A 288 -5.35 -14.03 -2.21
N ALA A 289 -6.08 -12.94 -1.94
CA ALA A 289 -7.33 -12.93 -1.21
C ALA A 289 -8.46 -12.36 -2.10
N PRO A 290 -9.56 -13.09 -2.31
CA PRO A 290 -10.68 -12.67 -3.16
C PRO A 290 -11.60 -11.68 -2.44
N TYR A 291 -11.13 -10.46 -2.20
CA TYR A 291 -11.92 -9.42 -1.54
C TYR A 291 -13.14 -9.01 -2.38
N PRO A 292 -14.34 -8.89 -1.76
CA PRO A 292 -15.50 -8.29 -2.38
C PRO A 292 -15.19 -6.88 -2.90
N GLY A 293 -15.81 -6.55 -4.03
CA GLY A 293 -15.58 -5.28 -4.74
C GLY A 293 -14.50 -5.39 -5.81
N SER A 294 -13.50 -6.28 -5.68
CA SER A 294 -12.56 -6.53 -6.78
C SER A 294 -13.21 -7.40 -7.86
N ALA A 295 -12.84 -7.20 -9.14
CA ALA A 295 -13.44 -7.97 -10.24
C ALA A 295 -13.15 -9.48 -10.12
N LEU A 296 -11.90 -9.84 -9.85
CA LEU A 296 -11.48 -11.23 -9.65
C LEU A 296 -12.07 -11.81 -8.36
N GLY A 297 -12.14 -11.02 -7.29
CA GLY A 297 -12.76 -11.46 -6.04
C GLY A 297 -14.24 -11.78 -6.21
N ASN A 298 -15.00 -10.87 -6.84
CA ASN A 298 -16.42 -11.09 -7.13
C ASN A 298 -16.65 -12.33 -8.00
N GLN A 299 -15.79 -12.56 -9.01
CA GLN A 299 -15.85 -13.77 -9.82
C GLN A 299 -15.66 -15.04 -8.98
N LEU A 300 -14.61 -15.10 -8.15
CA LEU A 300 -14.30 -16.29 -7.35
C LEU A 300 -15.32 -16.55 -6.25
N ILE A 301 -15.94 -15.49 -5.70
CA ILE A 301 -17.07 -15.60 -4.80
C ILE A 301 -18.26 -16.23 -5.53
N ALA A 302 -18.62 -15.71 -6.71
CA ALA A 302 -19.73 -16.22 -7.51
C ALA A 302 -19.52 -17.68 -7.96
N GLU A 303 -18.29 -18.08 -8.26
CA GLU A 303 -17.92 -19.45 -8.60
C GLU A 303 -17.83 -20.40 -7.37
N GLY A 304 -18.06 -19.89 -6.16
CA GLY A 304 -17.96 -20.67 -4.92
C GLY A 304 -16.53 -21.12 -4.57
N LYS A 305 -15.53 -20.45 -5.16
CA LYS A 305 -14.09 -20.72 -4.96
C LYS A 305 -13.46 -19.90 -3.84
N SER A 306 -14.11 -18.84 -3.38
CA SER A 306 -13.67 -18.11 -2.19
C SER A 306 -13.77 -18.98 -0.93
N LEU A 307 -12.74 -18.94 -0.08
CA LEU A 307 -12.74 -19.44 1.30
C LEU A 307 -12.89 -18.31 2.32
N MET A 308 -13.11 -17.07 1.85
CA MET A 308 -13.33 -15.94 2.73
C MET A 308 -14.70 -16.03 3.41
N SER A 309 -14.75 -15.51 4.63
CA SER A 309 -15.91 -15.42 5.50
C SER A 309 -15.81 -14.13 6.34
N LYS A 310 -16.90 -13.80 7.04
CA LYS A 310 -16.98 -12.64 7.94
C LYS A 310 -15.87 -12.60 8.99
N GLU A 311 -15.28 -13.74 9.33
CA GLU A 311 -14.28 -13.88 10.40
C GLU A 311 -12.84 -13.80 9.89
N ASN A 312 -12.60 -13.87 8.57
CA ASN A 312 -11.25 -13.94 8.00
C ASN A 312 -10.91 -12.86 6.95
N TYR A 313 -11.52 -11.69 7.07
CA TYR A 313 -11.13 -10.49 6.31
C TYR A 313 -9.77 -9.89 6.73
N HIS A 314 -9.11 -10.44 7.76
CA HIS A 314 -7.77 -10.02 8.18
C HIS A 314 -6.73 -10.23 7.07
N ARG A 315 -5.72 -9.37 7.00
CA ARG A 315 -4.67 -9.43 5.97
C ARG A 315 -3.48 -10.30 6.37
N PHE A 316 -3.72 -11.48 6.96
CA PHE A 316 -2.59 -12.38 7.22
C PHE A 316 -2.08 -12.94 5.89
N PRO A 317 -0.78 -12.81 5.63
CA PRO A 317 -0.25 -13.06 4.30
C PRO A 317 -0.15 -14.54 3.95
N ASP A 318 -0.26 -15.46 4.92
CA ASP A 318 -0.20 -16.90 4.70
C ASP A 318 -1.57 -17.61 4.78
N ASP A 319 -2.65 -16.84 4.82
CA ASP A 319 -4.01 -17.34 4.82
C ASP A 319 -4.40 -17.99 3.49
N GLU A 320 -5.06 -19.13 3.60
CA GLU A 320 -5.54 -19.91 2.46
C GLU A 320 -6.97 -19.49 2.12
N LYS A 321 -7.11 -18.53 1.18
CA LYS A 321 -8.39 -17.87 0.90
C LYS A 321 -9.08 -18.29 -0.40
N VAL A 322 -8.47 -19.20 -1.18
CA VAL A 322 -9.02 -19.64 -2.46
C VAL A 322 -8.94 -21.17 -2.61
N LYS A 323 -10.05 -21.79 -3.02
CA LYS A 323 -10.12 -23.22 -3.31
C LYS A 323 -9.32 -23.58 -4.56
N GLY A 324 -8.65 -24.73 -4.52
CA GLY A 324 -7.94 -25.28 -5.67
C GLY A 324 -6.51 -24.76 -5.87
N ILE A 325 -5.99 -23.97 -4.94
CA ILE A 325 -4.58 -23.56 -4.91
C ILE A 325 -3.76 -24.59 -4.14
N ASP A 326 -2.60 -25.00 -4.69
CA ASP A 326 -1.63 -25.87 -4.03
C ASP A 326 -0.81 -25.07 -3.01
N TYR A 327 -1.42 -24.68 -1.88
CA TYR A 327 -0.75 -23.89 -0.84
C TYR A 327 0.46 -24.60 -0.23
N LYS A 328 0.47 -25.95 -0.22
CA LYS A 328 1.63 -26.73 0.19
C LYS A 328 2.85 -26.40 -0.68
N PHE A 329 2.69 -26.35 -2.00
CA PHE A 329 3.75 -25.93 -2.91
C PHE A 329 4.29 -24.53 -2.56
N TYR A 330 3.43 -23.55 -2.31
CA TYR A 330 3.87 -22.19 -2.00
C TYR A 330 4.58 -22.07 -0.65
N ARG A 331 4.13 -22.82 0.38
CA ARG A 331 4.85 -22.88 1.66
C ARG A 331 6.23 -23.52 1.49
N GLU A 332 6.33 -24.59 0.72
CA GLU A 332 7.62 -25.23 0.38
C GLU A 332 8.53 -24.31 -0.45
N LEU A 333 7.95 -23.53 -1.38
CA LEU A 333 8.64 -22.50 -2.16
C LEU A 333 9.26 -21.43 -1.27
N LEU A 334 8.50 -20.87 -0.34
CA LEU A 334 8.97 -19.83 0.57
C LEU A 334 9.94 -20.36 1.63
N ALA A 335 9.85 -21.65 1.96
CA ALA A 335 10.83 -22.35 2.80
C ALA A 335 12.15 -22.67 2.08
N GLY A 336 12.28 -22.37 0.78
CA GLY A 336 13.50 -22.56 0.00
C GLY A 336 13.71 -23.96 -0.56
N LYS A 337 12.67 -24.83 -0.57
CA LYS A 337 12.77 -26.21 -1.11
C LYS A 337 13.20 -26.24 -2.58
N TYR A 338 12.88 -25.19 -3.34
CA TYR A 338 13.13 -25.08 -4.77
C TYR A 338 14.24 -24.07 -5.11
N ASP A 339 15.14 -23.80 -4.16
CA ASP A 339 16.19 -22.79 -4.33
C ASP A 339 17.13 -23.08 -5.49
N ALA A 340 17.47 -24.35 -5.71
CA ALA A 340 18.28 -24.77 -6.85
C ALA A 340 17.60 -24.39 -8.18
N GLU A 341 16.30 -24.64 -8.32
CA GLU A 341 15.56 -24.28 -9.52
C GLU A 341 15.45 -22.77 -9.74
N ILE A 342 15.19 -22.00 -8.69
CA ILE A 342 15.10 -20.54 -8.76
C ILE A 342 16.46 -19.95 -9.18
N ASN A 343 17.54 -20.46 -8.60
CA ASN A 343 18.90 -19.95 -8.78
C ASN A 343 19.49 -20.22 -10.17
N ARG A 344 19.00 -21.21 -10.94
CA ARG A 344 19.53 -21.57 -12.27
C ARG A 344 19.58 -20.42 -13.28
N GLY A 345 18.75 -19.38 -13.10
CA GLY A 345 18.70 -18.21 -13.98
C GLY A 345 19.24 -16.92 -13.36
N LEU A 346 19.93 -16.98 -12.21
CA LEU A 346 20.43 -15.81 -11.50
C LEU A 346 21.93 -15.59 -11.75
N PRO A 347 22.39 -14.33 -11.78
CA PRO A 347 23.81 -14.02 -11.63
C PRO A 347 24.36 -14.64 -10.33
N GLU A 348 25.62 -15.04 -10.34
CA GLU A 348 26.25 -15.77 -9.22
C GLU A 348 26.08 -15.03 -7.87
N LEU A 349 26.26 -13.70 -7.87
CA LEU A 349 26.11 -12.87 -6.68
C LEU A 349 24.67 -12.90 -6.09
N ALA A 350 23.66 -13.01 -6.95
CA ALA A 350 22.27 -13.13 -6.53
C ALA A 350 21.95 -14.58 -6.09
N ALA A 351 22.53 -15.59 -6.73
CA ALA A 351 22.36 -16.99 -6.39
C ALA A 351 22.95 -17.35 -5.01
N GLN A 352 24.00 -16.66 -4.57
CA GLN A 352 24.62 -16.85 -3.25
C GLN A 352 23.79 -16.30 -2.08
N ARG A 353 22.73 -15.52 -2.35
CA ARG A 353 21.82 -15.04 -1.30
C ARG A 353 20.94 -16.19 -0.81
N ARG A 354 21.26 -16.74 0.36
CA ARG A 354 20.32 -17.56 1.12
C ARG A 354 19.14 -16.69 1.51
N ALA A 355 17.95 -17.05 1.05
CA ALA A 355 16.74 -16.35 1.44
C ALA A 355 15.63 -17.36 1.69
N VAL A 356 15.42 -17.65 2.98
CA VAL A 356 14.17 -18.26 3.44
C VAL A 356 13.19 -17.11 3.60
N TYR A 357 12.10 -17.13 2.83
CA TYR A 357 11.09 -16.08 2.82
C TYR A 357 9.87 -16.42 3.68
N SER A 358 9.92 -17.49 4.48
CA SER A 358 8.88 -17.81 5.45
C SER A 358 8.60 -16.65 6.40
N ASP A 359 9.64 -15.92 6.79
CA ASP A 359 9.52 -14.78 7.71
C ASP A 359 8.91 -13.54 7.03
N ALA A 360 8.93 -13.48 5.69
CA ALA A 360 8.26 -12.42 4.93
C ALA A 360 6.73 -12.53 5.02
N LEU A 361 6.21 -13.71 5.35
CA LEU A 361 4.80 -13.93 5.72
C LEU A 361 4.50 -13.54 7.18
N ALA A 362 5.49 -13.23 8.02
CA ALA A 362 5.24 -12.88 9.42
C ALA A 362 5.16 -11.36 9.65
N LYS A 363 5.48 -10.54 8.63
CA LYS A 363 5.69 -9.08 8.78
C LYS A 363 4.93 -8.20 7.77
N ALA A 364 3.72 -8.59 7.40
CA ALA A 364 2.80 -7.72 6.65
C ALA A 364 1.95 -6.86 7.60
#